data_AF-A0A973SWT7-F1
#
_entry.id   AF-A0A973SWT7-F1
#
_cell.length_a   1.000
_cell.length_b   1.000
_cell.length_c   1.000
_cell.angle_alpha   90.00
_cell.angle_beta   90.00
_cell.angle_gamma   90.00
#
_symmetry.space_group_name_H-M   'P 1'
#
loop_
_entity.id
_entity.type
_entity.pdbx_description
1 polymer ?
#
loop_
_entity_poly.entity_id
_entity_poly.type
_entity_poly.pdbx_seq_one_letter_code
_entity_poly.pdbx_strand_id
1 'polypeptide(L)'
;MLGEDTPYPMLVAAASGAVEQANEAARSLLGGAARVTPEWFARAHRELCDRLADGVRAAPEPVRGPVGERVYEAHPVRAGRDRVTWWLV
;
A
#
# COMPACT_ATOMS: atom_id res chain seq x y z
N MET A 1 -17.71 0.56 -0.97
CA MET A 1 -16.58 1.07 -1.80
C MET A 1 -15.98 -0.10 -2.59
N LEU A 2 -15.25 0.12 -3.70
CA LEU A 2 -14.56 -1.01 -4.37
C LEU A 2 -13.53 -1.63 -3.41
N GLY A 3 -13.59 -2.94 -3.17
CA GLY A 3 -12.61 -3.66 -2.33
C GLY A 3 -12.93 -3.75 -0.83
N GLU A 4 -14.08 -3.29 -0.38
CA GLU A 4 -14.44 -3.27 1.05
C GLU A 4 -14.66 -4.69 1.62
N ASP A 5 -15.34 -5.56 0.88
CA ASP A 5 -15.64 -6.96 1.22
C ASP A 5 -14.61 -7.98 0.68
N THR A 6 -13.48 -7.52 0.11
CA THR A 6 -12.48 -8.47 -0.41
C THR A 6 -11.67 -9.08 0.73
N PRO A 7 -11.37 -10.39 0.68
CA PRO A 7 -10.56 -11.03 1.72
C PRO A 7 -9.10 -10.55 1.71
N TYR A 8 -8.65 -9.93 0.62
CA TYR A 8 -7.30 -9.39 0.49
C TYR A 8 -7.22 -8.00 1.14
N PRO A 9 -6.28 -7.78 2.08
CA PRO A 9 -6.00 -6.46 2.63
C PRO A 9 -5.71 -5.44 1.52
N MET A 10 -6.44 -4.34 1.53
CA MET A 10 -6.31 -3.23 0.58
C MET A 10 -6.20 -1.90 1.30
N LEU A 11 -5.28 -1.07 0.84
CA LEU A 11 -5.13 0.32 1.30
C LEU A 11 -4.82 1.26 0.14
N VAL A 12 -5.34 2.48 0.22
CA VAL A 12 -5.04 3.59 -0.69
C VAL A 12 -4.20 4.60 0.08
N ALA A 13 -2.99 4.86 -0.41
CA ALA A 13 -2.08 5.83 0.16
C ALA A 13 -1.83 6.99 -0.80
N ALA A 14 -1.89 8.22 -0.28
CA ALA A 14 -1.43 9.42 -0.97
C ALA A 14 0.10 9.47 -0.98
N ALA A 15 0.71 10.18 -1.94
CA ALA A 15 2.16 10.31 -2.05
C ALA A 15 2.89 10.82 -0.79
N SER A 16 2.16 11.47 0.13
CA SER A 16 2.67 11.86 1.45
C SER A 16 2.88 10.68 2.41
N GLY A 17 2.46 9.47 2.05
CA GLY A 17 2.39 8.31 2.93
C GLY A 17 1.14 8.28 3.83
N ALA A 18 0.21 9.22 3.66
CA ALA A 18 -1.07 9.19 4.37
C ALA A 18 -1.97 8.09 3.78
N VAL A 19 -2.50 7.22 4.64
CA VAL A 19 -3.51 6.22 4.24
C VAL A 19 -4.86 6.92 4.16
N GLU A 20 -5.38 7.10 2.95
CA GLU A 20 -6.68 7.71 2.67
C GLU A 20 -7.84 6.71 2.81
N GLN A 21 -7.58 5.43 2.53
CA GLN A 21 -8.58 4.36 2.62
C GLN A 21 -7.92 3.04 3.02
N ALA A 22 -8.61 2.23 3.82
CA ALA A 22 -8.22 0.86 4.13
C ALA A 22 -9.47 0.00 4.33
N ASN A 23 -9.53 -1.17 3.68
CA ASN A 23 -10.61 -2.12 3.89
C ASN A 23 -10.52 -2.80 5.26
N GLU A 24 -11.54 -3.59 5.63
CA GLU A 24 -11.58 -4.25 6.94
C GLU A 24 -10.40 -5.20 7.15
N ALA A 25 -10.06 -5.98 6.12
CA ALA A 25 -8.91 -6.90 6.18
C ALA A 25 -7.59 -6.16 6.47
N ALA A 26 -7.36 -5.00 5.83
CA ALA A 26 -6.17 -4.18 6.09
C ALA A 26 -6.18 -3.56 7.48
N ARG A 27 -7.33 -3.05 7.95
CA ARG A 27 -7.45 -2.49 9.30
C ARG A 27 -7.19 -3.56 10.37
N SER A 28 -7.72 -4.76 10.19
CA SER A 28 -7.49 -5.90 11.08
C SER A 28 -6.03 -6.37 11.06
N LEU A 29 -5.40 -6.42 9.88
CA LEU A 29 -4.01 -6.83 9.73
C LEU A 29 -3.02 -5.82 10.34
N LEU A 30 -3.28 -4.53 10.16
CA LEU A 30 -2.37 -3.45 10.52
C LEU A 30 -2.64 -2.82 11.89
N GLY A 31 -3.64 -3.32 12.63
CA GLY A 31 -3.98 -2.83 13.97
C GLY A 31 -4.69 -1.46 13.99
N GLY A 32 -5.42 -1.12 12.92
CA GLY A 32 -6.17 0.14 12.77
C GLY A 32 -5.67 1.05 11.64
N ALA A 33 -6.37 2.16 11.42
CA ALA A 33 -6.10 3.11 10.33
C ALA A 33 -5.36 4.35 10.84
N ALA A 34 -4.09 4.55 10.45
CA ALA A 34 -3.55 5.90 10.30
C ALA A 34 -2.16 6.01 9.62
N ARG A 35 -1.27 5.01 9.66
CA ARG A 35 0.04 5.11 8.98
C ARG A 35 0.45 3.79 8.37
N VAL A 36 1.28 3.87 7.33
CA VAL A 36 2.00 2.73 6.77
C VAL A 36 2.82 2.11 7.89
N THR A 37 2.30 1.04 8.47
CA THR A 37 2.63 0.53 9.80
C THR A 37 3.92 -0.29 9.85
N PRO A 38 4.36 -0.93 8.74
CA PRO A 38 5.72 -1.49 8.64
C PRO A 38 6.70 -0.54 7.93
N GLU A 39 7.92 -0.41 8.47
CA GLU A 39 9.00 0.41 7.87
C GLU A 39 9.29 0.03 6.41
N TRP A 40 9.33 -1.28 6.10
CA TRP A 40 9.57 -1.78 4.75
C TRP A 40 8.51 -1.27 3.77
N PHE A 41 7.26 -1.20 4.23
CA PHE A 41 6.14 -0.81 3.39
C PHE A 41 6.10 0.70 3.20
N ALA A 42 6.42 1.47 4.26
CA ALA A 42 6.55 2.92 4.18
C ALA A 42 7.70 3.33 3.25
N ARG A 43 8.82 2.60 3.30
CA ARG A 43 9.95 2.77 2.39
C ARG A 43 9.56 2.49 0.94
N ALA A 44 8.94 1.35 0.67
CA ALA A 44 8.51 0.98 -0.68
C ALA A 44 7.54 1.99 -1.27
N HIS A 45 6.63 2.53 -0.45
CA HIS A 45 5.73 3.58 -0.89
C HIS A 45 6.45 4.88 -1.27
N ARG A 46 7.41 5.34 -0.46
CA ARG A 46 8.24 6.51 -0.80
C ARG A 46 9.04 6.30 -2.08
N GLU A 47 9.76 5.18 -2.20
CA GLU A 47 10.55 4.86 -3.39
C GLU A 47 9.69 4.80 -4.67
N LEU A 48 8.47 4.26 -4.56
CA LEU A 48 7.51 4.27 -5.66
C LEU A 48 7.09 5.70 -6.01
N CYS A 49 6.73 6.52 -5.02
CA CYS A 49 6.32 7.90 -5.24
C CYS A 49 7.44 8.77 -5.83
N ASP A 50 8.68 8.59 -5.40
CA ASP A 50 9.84 9.26 -5.97
C ASP A 50 10.00 8.91 -7.45
N ARG A 51 9.92 7.62 -7.79
CA ARG A 51 9.93 7.16 -9.19
C ARG A 51 8.79 7.74 -10.02
N LEU A 52 7.60 7.89 -9.43
CA LEU A 52 6.45 8.50 -10.09
C LEU A 52 6.68 9.98 -10.37
N ALA A 53 7.27 10.71 -9.41
CA ALA A 53 7.64 12.11 -9.55
C ALA A 53 8.70 12.31 -10.65
N ASP A 54 9.64 11.38 -10.76
CA ASP A 54 10.65 11.34 -11.84
C ASP A 54 10.07 10.94 -13.21
N GLY A 55 8.76 10.68 -13.29
CA GLY A 55 8.07 10.35 -14.54
C GLY A 55 8.27 8.91 -15.01
N VAL A 56 8.83 8.02 -14.18
CA VAL A 56 9.02 6.61 -14.50
C VAL A 56 7.66 5.92 -14.60
N ARG A 57 7.29 5.46 -15.80
CA ARG A 57 5.99 4.81 -16.08
C ARG A 57 6.00 3.30 -16.02
N ALA A 58 7.15 2.68 -15.70
CA ALA A 58 7.24 1.24 -15.54
C ALA A 58 6.22 0.72 -14.50
N ALA A 59 5.68 -0.46 -14.77
CA ALA A 59 4.82 -1.17 -13.83
C ALA A 59 5.59 -1.34 -12.51
N PRO A 60 5.02 -0.92 -11.37
CA PRO A 60 5.70 -1.06 -10.10
C PRO A 60 5.72 -2.52 -9.67
N GLU A 61 6.89 -2.98 -9.22
CA GLU A 61 7.08 -4.36 -8.80
C GLU A 61 6.49 -4.58 -7.40
N PRO A 62 6.01 -5.79 -7.11
CA PRO A 62 5.61 -6.14 -5.76
C PRO A 62 6.80 -6.11 -4.81
N VAL A 63 6.57 -5.70 -3.58
CA VAL A 63 7.57 -5.71 -2.51
C VAL A 63 7.12 -6.64 -1.40
N ARG A 64 8.07 -7.32 -0.74
CA ARG A 64 7.77 -8.29 0.32
C ARG A 64 8.31 -7.83 1.65
N GLY A 65 7.58 -8.10 2.72
CA GLY A 65 8.06 -7.86 4.07
C GLY A 65 7.16 -8.37 5.17
N PRO A 66 7.66 -8.36 6.42
CA PRO A 66 6.93 -8.91 7.56
C PRO A 66 5.83 -7.96 8.06
N VAL A 67 4.70 -8.54 8.45
CA VAL A 67 3.65 -7.89 9.25
C VAL A 67 3.31 -8.84 10.40
N GLY A 68 3.74 -8.47 11.61
CA GLY A 68 3.73 -9.39 12.75
C GLY A 68 4.58 -10.62 12.46
N GLU A 69 4.00 -11.82 12.60
CA GLU A 69 4.69 -13.10 12.39
C GLU A 69 4.59 -13.64 10.96
N ARG A 70 3.92 -12.92 10.04
CA ARG A 70 3.70 -13.36 8.65
C ARG A 70 4.46 -12.47 7.68
N VAL A 71 4.81 -13.01 6.52
CA VAL A 71 5.38 -12.26 5.39
C VAL A 71 4.27 -12.05 4.36
N TYR A 72 4.14 -10.81 3.90
CA TYR A 72 3.19 -10.41 2.87
C TYR A 72 3.90 -9.87 1.65
N GLU A 73 3.28 -10.03 0.49
CA GLU A 73 3.63 -9.33 -0.74
C GLU A 73 2.67 -8.18 -0.97
N ALA A 74 3.18 -6.96 -1.06
CA ALA A 74 2.40 -5.77 -1.36
C ALA A 74 2.52 -5.44 -2.86
N HIS A 75 1.39 -5.52 -3.55
CA HIS A 75 1.24 -5.25 -4.96
C HIS A 75 0.71 -3.83 -5.18
N PRO A 76 1.51 -2.92 -5.75
CA PRO A 76 1.08 -1.56 -6.05
C PRO A 76 0.26 -1.47 -7.33
N VAL A 77 -0.85 -0.74 -7.27
CA VAL A 77 -1.69 -0.38 -8.40
C VAL A 77 -1.89 1.14 -8.36
N ARG A 78 -1.54 1.83 -9.44
CA ARG A 78 -1.70 3.29 -9.53
C ARG A 78 -3.19 3.66 -9.54
N ALA A 79 -3.59 4.57 -8.67
CA ALA A 79 -4.97 5.01 -8.51
C ALA A 79 -5.11 6.52 -8.76
N GLY A 80 -4.72 6.97 -9.96
CA GLY A 80 -4.64 8.40 -10.31
C GLY A 80 -3.22 8.94 -10.25
N ARG A 81 -3.08 10.26 -10.10
CA ARG A 81 -1.76 10.94 -10.20
C ARG A 81 -0.89 10.73 -8.97
N ASP A 82 -1.48 10.87 -7.78
CA ASP A 82 -0.73 10.97 -6.52
C ASP A 82 -1.18 9.92 -5.48
N ARG A 83 -1.82 8.84 -5.95
CA ARG A 83 -2.38 7.78 -5.11
C ARG A 83 -1.96 6.41 -5.60
N VAL A 84 -1.67 5.54 -4.65
CA VAL A 84 -1.33 4.14 -4.88
C VAL A 84 -2.25 3.28 -4.05
N THR A 85 -2.97 2.38 -4.71
CA THR A 85 -3.65 1.27 -4.07
C THR A 85 -2.65 0.14 -3.88
N TRP A 86 -2.54 -0.38 -2.66
CA TRP A 86 -1.73 -1.54 -2.36
C TRP A 86 -2.61 -2.70 -1.96
N TRP A 87 -2.35 -3.86 -2.54
CA TRP A 87 -2.95 -5.14 -2.18
C TRP A 87 -1.91 -5.98 -1.47
N LEU A 88 -2.20 -6.45 -0.25
CA LEU A 88 -1.34 -7.40 0.44
C LEU A 88 -1.87 -8.82 0.24
N VAL A 89 -0.98 -9.73 -0.13
CA VAL A 89 -1.26 -11.16 -0.33
C VAL A 89 -0.32 -12.00 0.53
#